data_AF-A0A1F6TWN4-F1
#
_entry.id   AF-A0A1F6TWN4-F1
#
_cell.length_a   1.000
_cell.length_b   1.000
_cell.length_c   1.000
_cell.angle_alpha   90.00
_cell.angle_beta   90.00
_cell.angle_gamma   90.00
#
_symmetry.space_group_name_H-M   'P 1'
#
loop_
_entity.id
_entity.type
_entity.pdbx_description
1 polymer ?
#
loop_
_entity_poly.entity_id
_entity_poly.type
_entity_poly.pdbx_seq_one_letter_code
_entity_poly.pdbx_strand_id
1 'polypeptide(L)'
;MVKDIKFLIIGPAWVGDMVLAQSLFRLLKQRHPDARLDVVAPAWTLPLLARMPEVDEAIPAPFKHGELALGARMRLGRSLRARDYDRAIVLPNSFKSALVPCAARARRRTGFVGELRYGLLNDIRRLDKKKLPRTVDRFVALGLEAGAEPPAVPEPRLEADAANARAALARLGRGLPQTPVLGLCPGAEYGPAKRWPV
;
A
#
# COMPACT_ATOMS: atom_id res chain seq x y z
N MET A 1 -27.05 12.35 -1.77
CA MET A 1 -25.66 12.63 -2.17
C MET A 1 -24.77 11.63 -1.44
N VAL A 2 -24.12 10.73 -2.17
CA VAL A 2 -23.13 9.82 -1.57
C VAL A 2 -21.92 10.68 -1.21
N LYS A 3 -21.51 10.68 0.05
CA LYS A 3 -20.36 11.46 0.51
C LYS A 3 -19.08 10.86 -0.08
N ASP A 4 -18.25 11.68 -0.72
CA ASP A 4 -16.92 11.27 -1.19
C ASP A 4 -16.07 10.81 0.00
N ILE A 5 -15.80 9.51 0.08
CA ILE A 5 -15.04 8.93 1.18
C ILE A 5 -13.55 9.19 0.93
N LYS A 6 -12.85 9.72 1.94
CA LYS A 6 -11.40 9.91 1.88
C LYS A 6 -10.68 8.83 2.68
N PHE A 7 -9.83 8.07 1.99
CA PHE A 7 -8.99 7.02 2.55
C PHE A 7 -7.55 7.49 2.71
N LEU A 8 -6.98 7.21 3.89
CA LEU A 8 -5.55 7.25 4.16
C LEU A 8 -5.02 5.82 4.30
N ILE A 9 -4.22 5.37 3.35
CA ILE A 9 -3.60 4.05 3.41
C ILE A 9 -2.16 4.18 3.94
N ILE A 10 -1.81 3.39 4.95
CA ILE A 10 -0.41 3.19 5.32
C ILE A 10 0.09 1.96 4.57
N GLY A 11 0.87 2.21 3.52
CA GLY A 11 1.39 1.20 2.61
C GLY A 11 2.49 0.34 3.25
N PRO A 12 2.67 -0.91 2.76
CA PRO A 12 3.82 -1.73 3.10
C PRO A 12 5.11 -1.13 2.51
N ALA A 13 6.26 -1.59 3.00
CA ALA A 13 7.56 -1.08 2.55
C ALA A 13 8.20 -1.91 1.42
N TRP A 14 7.70 -3.12 1.21
CA TRP A 14 8.23 -4.09 0.24
C TRP A 14 7.49 -3.98 -1.08
N VAL A 15 8.20 -4.12 -2.20
CA VAL A 15 7.63 -3.99 -3.55
C VAL A 15 6.52 -5.02 -3.78
N GLY A 16 6.77 -6.30 -3.46
CA GLY A 16 5.78 -7.37 -3.62
C GLY A 16 4.50 -7.11 -2.83
N ASP A 17 4.62 -6.74 -1.55
CA ASP A 17 3.46 -6.42 -0.72
C ASP A 17 2.70 -5.19 -1.24
N MET A 18 3.39 -4.19 -1.80
CA MET A 18 2.73 -3.01 -2.38
C MET A 18 1.93 -3.37 -3.63
N VAL A 19 2.45 -4.27 -4.49
CA VAL A 19 1.68 -4.81 -5.62
C VAL A 19 0.43 -5.54 -5.12
N LEU A 20 0.54 -6.37 -4.08
CA LEU A 20 -0.62 -7.04 -3.48
C LEU A 20 -1.60 -6.06 -2.82
N ALA A 21 -1.11 -4.95 -2.27
CA ALA A 21 -1.96 -3.90 -1.69
C ALA A 21 -2.86 -3.23 -2.74
N GLN A 22 -2.48 -3.24 -4.01
CA GLN A 22 -3.32 -2.70 -5.07
C GLN A 22 -4.67 -3.42 -5.17
N SER A 23 -4.75 -4.72 -4.87
CA SER A 23 -6.03 -5.44 -4.82
C SER A 23 -7.03 -4.81 -3.84
N LEU A 24 -6.54 -4.27 -2.71
CA LEU A 24 -7.36 -3.49 -1.80
C LEU A 24 -7.79 -2.17 -2.45
N PHE A 25 -6.89 -1.45 -3.13
CA PHE A 25 -7.22 -0.16 -3.76
C PHE A 25 -8.30 -0.32 -4.83
N ARG A 26 -8.17 -1.37 -5.66
CA ARG A 26 -9.17 -1.78 -6.65
C ARG A 26 -10.50 -2.09 -6.00
N LEU A 27 -10.52 -2.87 -4.92
CA LEU A 27 -11.75 -3.16 -4.18
C LEU A 27 -12.41 -1.87 -3.65
N LEU A 28 -11.61 -0.96 -3.08
CA LEU A 28 -12.13 0.29 -2.53
C LEU A 28 -12.78 1.15 -3.61
N LYS A 29 -12.12 1.34 -4.76
CA LYS A 29 -12.69 2.07 -5.90
C LYS A 29 -13.91 1.35 -6.52
N GLN A 30 -13.94 0.02 -6.55
CA GLN A 30 -15.12 -0.73 -7.01
C GLN A 30 -16.35 -0.49 -6.11
N ARG A 31 -16.14 -0.39 -4.78
CA ARG A 31 -17.23 -0.17 -3.81
C ARG A 31 -17.57 1.31 -3.62
N HIS A 32 -16.59 2.17 -3.84
CA HIS A 32 -16.68 3.61 -3.69
C HIS A 32 -15.99 4.28 -4.89
N PRO A 33 -16.67 4.38 -6.05
CA PRO A 33 -16.07 4.88 -7.29
C PRO A 33 -15.40 6.25 -7.15
N ASP A 34 -16.04 7.15 -6.39
CA ASP A 34 -15.57 8.53 -6.20
C ASP A 34 -14.68 8.70 -4.96
N ALA A 35 -14.31 7.61 -4.27
CA ALA A 35 -13.46 7.70 -3.09
C ALA A 35 -12.06 8.20 -3.44
N ARG A 36 -11.49 9.07 -2.62
CA ARG A 36 -10.09 9.50 -2.74
C ARG A 36 -9.18 8.59 -1.91
N LEU A 37 -8.09 8.11 -2.49
CA LEU A 37 -7.11 7.22 -1.88
C LEU A 37 -5.73 7.88 -1.85
N ASP A 38 -5.32 8.33 -0.67
CA ASP A 38 -3.97 8.81 -0.44
C ASP A 38 -3.14 7.70 0.26
N VAL A 39 -1.94 7.42 -0.25
CA VAL A 39 -1.09 6.32 0.24
C VAL A 39 0.22 6.87 0.81
N VAL A 40 0.46 6.66 2.10
CA VAL A 40 1.75 6.94 2.73
C VAL A 40 2.66 5.73 2.57
N ALA A 41 3.80 5.90 1.90
CA ALA A 41 4.75 4.83 1.66
C ALA A 41 6.21 5.32 1.56
N PRO A 42 7.22 4.43 1.70
CA PRO A 42 8.62 4.82 1.52
C PRO A 42 8.89 5.38 0.12
N ALA A 43 9.76 6.38 0.01
CA ALA A 43 10.08 7.07 -1.25
C ALA A 43 10.37 6.14 -2.45
N TRP A 44 11.04 5.01 -2.22
CA TRP A 44 11.35 4.03 -3.27
C TRP A 44 10.13 3.29 -3.84
N THR A 45 9.00 3.26 -3.13
CA THR A 45 7.75 2.64 -3.60
C THR A 45 6.83 3.62 -4.32
N LEU A 46 7.09 4.93 -4.27
CA LEU A 46 6.26 5.94 -4.93
C LEU A 46 6.19 5.77 -6.45
N PRO A 47 7.28 5.45 -7.18
CA PRO A 47 7.20 5.19 -8.61
C PRO A 47 6.28 4.02 -8.96
N LEU A 48 6.16 3.01 -8.08
CA LEU A 48 5.22 1.91 -8.24
C LEU A 48 3.78 2.37 -8.03
N LEU A 49 3.51 3.17 -6.99
CA LEU A 49 2.19 3.76 -6.75
C LEU A 49 1.74 4.66 -7.90
N ALA A 50 2.66 5.37 -8.54
CA ALA A 50 2.38 6.17 -9.73
C ALA A 50 1.99 5.33 -10.98
N ARG A 51 1.98 4.00 -10.88
CA ARG A 51 1.45 3.07 -11.89
C ARG A 51 0.11 2.43 -11.47
N MET A 52 -0.48 2.91 -10.36
CA MET A 52 -1.75 2.43 -9.83
C MET A 52 -2.80 3.53 -9.98
N PRO A 53 -3.73 3.43 -10.95
CA PRO A 53 -4.71 4.49 -11.22
C PRO A 53 -5.70 4.70 -10.07
N GLU A 54 -5.78 3.75 -9.14
CA GLU A 54 -6.62 3.86 -7.95
C GLU A 54 -6.05 4.84 -6.91
N VAL A 55 -4.78 5.23 -7.01
CA VAL A 55 -4.11 6.10 -6.04
C VAL A 55 -4.16 7.55 -6.50
N ASP A 56 -4.82 8.40 -5.72
CA ASP A 56 -4.95 9.82 -6.00
C ASP A 56 -3.68 10.61 -5.59
N GLU A 57 -3.05 10.23 -4.47
CA GLU A 57 -1.81 10.86 -4.02
C GLU A 57 -0.89 9.88 -3.29
N ALA A 58 0.38 9.83 -3.71
CA ALA A 58 1.42 9.08 -3.01
C ALA A 58 2.24 10.01 -2.11
N ILE A 59 2.12 9.83 -0.80
CA ILE A 59 2.76 10.67 0.23
C ILE A 59 4.06 10.00 0.70
N PRO A 60 5.23 10.64 0.54
CA PRO A 60 6.49 10.06 0.98
C PRO A 60 6.57 9.99 2.51
N ALA A 61 6.86 8.81 3.04
CA ALA A 61 7.21 8.62 4.44
C ALA A 61 8.67 9.05 4.69
N PRO A 62 8.93 10.07 5.55
CA PRO A 62 10.25 10.63 5.76
C PRO A 62 11.10 9.83 6.76
N PHE A 63 10.93 8.51 6.82
CA PHE A 63 11.61 7.63 7.77
C PHE A 63 11.97 6.31 7.09
N LYS A 64 13.12 5.74 7.48
CA LYS A 64 13.62 4.49 6.86
C LYS A 64 12.78 3.29 7.28
N HIS A 65 12.84 2.22 6.48
CA HIS A 65 12.30 0.93 6.90
C HIS A 65 12.96 0.50 8.21
N GLY A 66 12.19 -0.07 9.15
CA GLY A 66 12.70 -0.47 10.46
C GLY A 66 12.90 0.66 11.48
N GLU A 67 13.01 1.92 11.05
CA GLU A 67 13.21 3.06 11.95
C GLU A 67 11.98 3.38 12.80
N LEU A 68 12.16 3.69 14.09
CA LEU A 68 11.06 4.00 15.02
C LEU A 68 10.48 5.41 14.79
N ALA A 69 11.33 6.42 14.61
CA ALA A 69 11.03 7.83 14.28
C ALA A 69 9.64 8.35 14.74
N LEU A 70 9.33 8.24 16.04
CA LEU A 70 8.01 8.56 16.59
C LEU A 70 7.63 10.03 16.31
N GLY A 71 8.54 10.97 16.57
CA GLY A 71 8.31 12.40 16.35
C GLY A 71 8.02 12.75 14.90
N ALA A 72 8.74 12.14 13.95
CA ALA A 72 8.52 12.34 12.52
C ALA A 72 7.15 11.79 12.07
N ARG A 73 6.76 10.60 12.56
CA ARG A 73 5.44 10.01 12.30
C ARG A 73 4.31 10.87 12.84
N MET A 74 4.45 11.39 14.07
CA MET A 74 3.47 12.30 14.66
C MET A 74 3.38 13.62 13.89
N ARG A 75 4.51 14.17 13.43
CA ARG A 75 4.55 15.40 12.61
C ARG A 75 3.87 15.20 11.27
N LEU A 76 4.17 14.11 10.56
CA LEU A 76 3.52 13.74 9.31
C LEU A 76 2.01 13.56 9.50
N GLY A 77 1.58 12.82 10.50
CA GLY A 77 0.14 12.67 10.76
C GLY A 77 -0.52 14.02 11.06
N ARG A 78 0.11 14.88 11.87
CA ARG A 78 -0.42 16.23 12.16
C ARG A 78 -0.57 17.10 10.90
N SER A 79 0.38 17.07 9.97
CA SER A 79 0.28 17.84 8.72
C SER A 79 -0.84 17.34 7.80
N LEU A 80 -1.30 16.10 8.00
CA LEU A 80 -2.40 15.51 7.23
C LEU A 80 -3.79 15.75 7.84
N ARG A 81 -3.90 16.36 9.03
CA ARG A 81 -5.19 16.57 9.72
C ARG A 81 -6.20 17.36 8.91
N ALA A 82 -5.75 18.38 8.17
CA ALA A 82 -6.63 19.23 7.37
C ALA A 82 -7.31 18.48 6.22
N ARG A 83 -6.84 17.28 5.86
CA ARG A 83 -7.43 16.46 4.80
C ARG A 83 -8.73 15.77 5.22
N ASP A 84 -8.99 15.67 6.53
CA ASP A 84 -10.21 15.08 7.13
C ASP A 84 -10.55 13.68 6.57
N TYR A 85 -9.63 12.73 6.74
CA TYR A 85 -9.84 11.35 6.29
C TYR A 85 -10.95 10.65 7.07
N ASP A 86 -11.93 10.11 6.35
CA ASP A 86 -13.00 9.31 6.94
C ASP A 86 -12.50 7.95 7.41
N ARG A 87 -11.64 7.32 6.59
CA ARG A 87 -11.12 5.98 6.84
C ARG A 87 -9.61 5.98 6.68
N ALA A 88 -8.93 5.24 7.54
CA ALA A 88 -7.53 4.91 7.37
C ALA A 88 -7.33 3.41 7.49
N ILE A 89 -6.53 2.83 6.60
CA ILE A 89 -6.22 1.40 6.60
C ILE A 89 -4.73 1.21 6.79
N VAL A 90 -4.35 0.46 7.82
CA VAL A 90 -2.95 0.23 8.21
C VAL A 90 -2.53 -1.18 7.83
N LEU A 91 -1.77 -1.31 6.75
CA LEU A 91 -1.35 -2.61 6.21
C LEU A 91 -0.18 -3.24 6.99
N PRO A 92 0.86 -2.49 7.40
CA PRO A 92 1.91 -3.06 8.25
C PRO A 92 1.38 -3.45 9.63
N ASN A 93 2.01 -4.44 10.27
CA ASN A 93 1.60 -4.91 11.60
C ASN A 93 2.30 -4.20 12.78
N SER A 94 3.35 -3.42 12.50
CA SER A 94 4.12 -2.73 13.53
C SER A 94 3.30 -1.65 14.25
N PHE A 95 3.54 -1.45 15.55
CA PHE A 95 2.86 -0.44 16.36
C PHE A 95 2.99 0.96 15.76
N LYS A 96 4.23 1.32 15.40
CA LYS A 96 4.59 2.63 14.84
C LYS A 96 3.86 2.99 13.55
N SER A 97 3.40 2.00 12.77
CA SER A 97 2.66 2.26 11.53
C SER A 97 1.29 2.91 11.78
N ALA A 98 0.69 2.68 12.94
CA ALA A 98 -0.61 3.25 13.30
C ALA A 98 -0.52 4.69 13.85
N LEU A 99 0.69 5.22 14.08
CA LEU A 99 0.88 6.57 14.61
C LEU A 99 0.47 7.66 13.61
N VAL A 100 0.77 7.47 12.32
CA VAL A 100 0.42 8.47 11.29
C VAL A 100 -1.09 8.66 11.19
N PRO A 101 -1.92 7.60 11.03
CA PRO A 101 -3.37 7.74 11.02
C PRO A 101 -3.96 8.29 12.33
N CYS A 102 -3.41 7.86 13.47
CA CYS A 102 -3.86 8.36 14.77
C CYS A 102 -3.58 9.87 14.90
N ALA A 103 -2.38 10.32 14.53
CA ALA A 103 -2.01 11.73 14.56
C ALA A 103 -2.76 12.56 13.52
N ALA A 104 -3.11 11.98 12.37
CA ALA A 104 -3.97 12.57 11.34
C ALA A 104 -5.44 12.68 11.75
N ARG A 105 -5.83 12.07 12.88
CA ARG A 105 -7.22 12.03 13.38
C ARG A 105 -8.20 11.43 12.36
N ALA A 106 -7.75 10.46 11.56
CA ALA A 106 -8.66 9.72 10.68
C ALA A 106 -9.78 9.07 11.52
N ARG A 107 -11.03 9.22 11.08
CA ARG A 107 -12.21 8.93 11.92
C ARG A 107 -12.30 7.44 12.26
N ARG A 108 -12.18 6.57 11.26
CA ARG A 108 -12.08 5.11 11.42
C ARG A 108 -10.70 4.61 11.00
N ARG A 109 -9.97 3.97 11.90
CA ARG A 109 -8.60 3.49 11.73
C ARG A 109 -8.60 1.97 11.83
N THR A 110 -8.59 1.34 10.67
CA THR A 110 -8.74 -0.09 10.47
C THR A 110 -7.38 -0.77 10.30
N GLY A 111 -7.18 -1.91 10.96
CA GLY A 111 -5.98 -2.72 10.82
C GLY A 111 -6.04 -3.96 11.69
N PHE A 112 -5.16 -4.93 11.46
CA PHE A 112 -5.07 -6.09 12.36
C PHE A 112 -4.56 -5.69 13.75
N VAL A 113 -4.64 -6.56 14.76
CA VAL A 113 -4.08 -6.27 16.10
C VAL A 113 -2.57 -5.96 16.03
N GLY A 114 -1.80 -6.81 15.33
CA GLY A 114 -0.34 -6.67 15.22
C GLY A 114 0.33 -6.57 16.59
N GLU A 115 1.23 -5.60 16.75
CA GLU A 115 1.93 -5.30 18.00
C GLU A 115 1.05 -4.50 19.00
N LEU A 116 -0.07 -5.09 19.45
CA LEU A 116 -0.97 -4.56 20.50
C LEU A 116 -1.40 -3.09 20.27
N ARG A 117 -1.85 -2.75 19.06
CA ARG A 117 -2.17 -1.37 18.62
C ARG A 117 -3.46 -0.76 19.19
N TYR A 118 -3.83 -1.14 20.41
CA TYR A 118 -5.02 -0.64 21.08
C TYR A 118 -4.96 0.88 21.25
N GLY A 119 -6.08 1.57 21.01
CA GLY A 119 -6.18 3.04 21.02
C GLY A 119 -5.73 3.71 19.71
N LEU A 120 -4.57 3.33 19.17
CA LEU A 120 -4.09 3.85 17.88
C LEU A 120 -5.02 3.45 16.73
N LEU A 121 -5.55 2.22 16.78
CA LEU A 121 -6.63 1.75 15.92
C LEU A 121 -7.94 1.75 16.72
N ASN A 122 -9.03 2.15 16.07
CA ASN A 122 -10.38 2.09 16.65
C ASN A 122 -11.32 1.15 15.88
N ASP A 123 -10.84 0.53 14.79
CA ASP A 123 -11.48 -0.60 14.11
C ASP A 123 -10.47 -1.76 14.00
N ILE A 124 -10.26 -2.45 15.11
CA ILE A 124 -9.23 -3.49 15.23
C ILE A 124 -9.76 -4.82 14.73
N ARG A 125 -9.01 -5.48 13.85
CA ARG A 125 -9.32 -6.80 13.29
C ARG A 125 -8.44 -7.89 13.89
N ARG A 126 -9.03 -9.04 14.22
CA ARG A 126 -8.26 -10.25 14.58
C ARG A 126 -8.00 -11.07 13.32
N LEU A 127 -6.75 -11.46 13.10
CA LEU A 127 -6.37 -12.25 11.93
C LEU A 127 -6.70 -13.73 12.19
N ASP A 128 -7.61 -14.28 11.41
CA ASP A 128 -7.80 -15.71 11.26
C ASP A 128 -7.00 -16.20 10.05
N LYS A 129 -5.87 -16.88 10.30
CA LYS A 129 -4.99 -17.37 9.23
C LYS A 129 -5.60 -18.51 8.42
N LYS A 130 -6.59 -19.23 8.95
CA LYS A 130 -7.29 -20.30 8.22
C LYS A 130 -8.24 -19.69 7.18
N LYS A 131 -8.93 -18.59 7.55
CA LYS A 131 -9.81 -17.85 6.64
C LYS A 131 -9.07 -16.94 5.67
N LEU A 132 -7.91 -16.38 6.07
CA LEU A 132 -7.12 -15.44 5.27
C LEU A 132 -5.69 -15.96 5.08
N PRO A 133 -5.51 -17.04 4.32
CA PRO A 133 -4.21 -17.69 4.15
C PRO A 133 -3.21 -16.79 3.41
N ARG A 134 -3.64 -16.07 2.36
CA ARG A 134 -2.76 -15.23 1.54
C ARG A 134 -2.68 -13.80 2.07
N THR A 135 -1.55 -13.13 1.86
CA THR A 135 -1.38 -11.71 2.23
C THR A 135 -2.40 -10.81 1.54
N VAL A 136 -2.71 -11.09 0.26
CA VAL A 136 -3.72 -10.31 -0.48
C VAL A 136 -5.12 -10.43 0.13
N ASP A 137 -5.51 -11.61 0.61
CA ASP A 137 -6.80 -11.82 1.29
C ASP A 137 -6.89 -10.93 2.54
N ARG A 138 -5.78 -10.84 3.28
CA ARG A 138 -5.68 -10.01 4.49
C ARG A 138 -5.82 -8.53 4.16
N PHE A 139 -5.20 -8.04 3.10
CA PHE A 139 -5.32 -6.64 2.70
C PHE A 139 -6.75 -6.31 2.24
N VAL A 140 -7.33 -7.13 1.37
CA VAL A 140 -8.70 -6.96 0.87
C VAL A 140 -9.70 -6.98 2.02
N ALA A 141 -9.56 -7.89 2.99
CA ALA A 141 -10.44 -7.98 4.15
C ALA A 141 -10.47 -6.70 5.01
N LEU A 142 -9.38 -5.92 5.05
CA LEU A 142 -9.34 -4.64 5.78
C LEU A 142 -10.16 -3.53 5.09
N GLY A 143 -10.48 -3.67 3.80
CA GLY A 143 -11.37 -2.77 3.06
C GLY A 143 -12.86 -3.05 3.29
N LEU A 144 -13.20 -4.12 4.01
CA LEU A 144 -14.57 -4.54 4.27
C LEU A 144 -15.01 -4.19 5.69
N GLU A 145 -16.31 -4.24 5.92
CA GLU A 145 -16.88 -4.20 7.27
C GLU A 145 -16.45 -5.42 8.09
N ALA A 146 -16.41 -5.27 9.42
CA ALA A 146 -15.97 -6.34 10.30
C ALA A 146 -16.92 -7.54 10.20
N GLY A 147 -16.36 -8.75 10.05
CA GLY A 147 -17.14 -9.98 9.93
C GLY A 147 -17.69 -10.27 8.53
N ALA A 148 -17.54 -9.36 7.56
CA ALA A 148 -17.91 -9.63 6.18
C ALA A 148 -17.09 -10.77 5.58
N GLU A 149 -17.71 -11.57 4.71
CA GLU A 149 -17.00 -12.60 3.96
C GLU A 149 -16.04 -11.97 2.94
N PRO A 150 -14.85 -12.55 2.75
CA PRO A 150 -13.91 -12.07 1.74
C PRO A 150 -14.52 -12.17 0.34
N PRO A 151 -14.56 -11.09 -0.45
CA PRO A 151 -15.01 -11.15 -1.84
C PRO A 151 -13.94 -11.84 -2.69
N ALA A 152 -14.27 -12.09 -3.96
CA ALA A 152 -13.26 -12.36 -4.96
C ALA A 152 -12.23 -11.22 -4.97
N VAL A 153 -10.95 -11.59 -4.88
CA VAL A 153 -9.83 -10.64 -4.81
C VAL A 153 -9.58 -10.05 -6.20
N PRO A 154 -9.69 -8.73 -6.40
CA PRO A 154 -9.31 -8.11 -7.66
C PRO A 154 -7.82 -8.31 -7.91
N GLU A 155 -7.44 -8.80 -9.08
CA GLU A 155 -6.02 -9.02 -9.40
C GLU A 155 -5.26 -7.69 -9.50
N PRO A 156 -4.01 -7.58 -9.01
CA PRO A 156 -3.22 -6.38 -9.24
C PRO A 156 -3.05 -6.09 -10.74
N ARG A 157 -3.12 -4.83 -11.15
CA ARG A 157 -2.91 -4.40 -12.54
C ARG A 157 -2.21 -3.05 -12.56
N LEU A 158 -0.95 -3.05 -12.98
CA LEU A 158 -0.16 -1.83 -13.12
C LEU A 158 -0.31 -1.25 -14.53
N GLU A 159 -0.36 0.08 -14.62
CA GLU A 159 -0.34 0.78 -15.89
C GLU A 159 1.10 0.90 -16.41
N ALA A 160 1.33 0.42 -17.63
CA ALA A 160 2.59 0.61 -18.31
C ALA A 160 2.62 1.98 -19.00
N ASP A 161 3.80 2.60 -19.05
CA ASP A 161 4.04 3.88 -19.70
C ASP A 161 5.07 3.71 -20.81
N ALA A 162 4.59 3.68 -22.05
CA ALA A 162 5.43 3.45 -23.22
C ALA A 162 6.43 4.60 -23.46
N ALA A 163 6.10 5.83 -23.09
CA ALA A 163 7.02 6.96 -23.21
C ALA A 163 8.14 6.84 -22.19
N ASN A 164 7.82 6.49 -20.94
CA ASN A 164 8.81 6.23 -19.90
C ASN A 164 9.71 5.03 -20.25
N ALA A 165 9.15 3.96 -20.81
CA ALA A 165 9.93 2.81 -21.28
C ALA A 165 10.94 3.20 -22.38
N ARG A 166 10.52 4.00 -23.37
CA ARG A 166 11.42 4.53 -24.42
C ARG A 166 12.53 5.41 -23.84
N ALA A 167 12.19 6.30 -22.92
CA ALA A 167 13.17 7.15 -22.24
C ALA A 167 14.18 6.31 -21.42
N ALA A 168 13.71 5.26 -20.76
CA ALA A 168 14.57 4.33 -20.03
C ALA A 168 15.53 3.58 -20.96
N LEU A 169 15.06 3.11 -22.12
CA LEU A 169 15.90 2.48 -23.14
C LEU A 169 16.97 3.47 -23.65
N ALA A 170 16.59 4.70 -23.99
CA ALA A 170 17.51 5.73 -24.43
C ALA A 170 18.61 6.01 -23.39
N ARG A 171 18.25 6.13 -22.10
CA ARG A 171 19.21 6.30 -20.99
C ARG A 171 20.16 5.12 -20.84
N LEU A 172 19.72 3.91 -21.20
CA LEU A 172 20.54 2.70 -21.20
C LEU A 172 21.35 2.52 -22.49
N GLY A 173 21.31 3.48 -23.42
CA GLY A 173 21.98 3.39 -24.72
C GLY A 173 21.37 2.31 -25.62
N ARG A 174 20.08 2.00 -25.45
CA ARG A 174 19.36 0.98 -26.21
C ARG A 174 18.27 1.62 -27.08
N GLY A 175 18.13 1.12 -28.30
CA GLY A 175 16.98 1.39 -29.15
C GLY A 175 15.78 0.51 -28.79
N LEU A 176 14.66 0.70 -29.50
CA LEU A 176 13.54 -0.24 -29.42
C LEU A 176 13.97 -1.62 -29.94
N PRO A 177 13.64 -2.71 -29.23
CA PRO A 177 13.98 -4.05 -29.67
C PRO A 177 13.22 -4.40 -30.95
N GLN A 178 13.91 -5.02 -31.91
CA GLN A 178 13.32 -5.56 -33.15
C GLN A 178 12.95 -7.04 -33.03
N THR A 179 13.32 -7.66 -31.90
CA THR A 179 13.09 -9.07 -31.59
C THR A 179 12.48 -9.23 -30.19
N PRO A 180 11.84 -10.37 -29.87
CA PRO A 180 11.33 -10.62 -28.53
C PRO A 180 12.42 -10.46 -27.45
N VAL A 181 12.05 -9.87 -26.32
CA VAL A 181 12.96 -9.61 -25.19
C VAL A 181 12.62 -10.51 -24.01
N LEU A 182 13.63 -11.16 -23.44
CA LEU A 182 13.54 -11.90 -22.18
C LEU A 182 13.98 -11.03 -21.00
N GLY A 183 13.08 -10.83 -20.03
CA GLY A 183 13.40 -10.16 -18.77
C GLY A 183 13.75 -11.16 -17.67
N LEU A 184 14.95 -11.04 -17.08
CA LEU A 184 15.40 -11.88 -15.97
C LEU A 184 15.58 -11.04 -14.71
N CYS A 185 15.04 -11.52 -13.58
CA CYS A 185 15.17 -10.90 -12.26
C CYS A 185 15.92 -11.87 -11.32
N PRO A 186 17.26 -12.01 -11.43
CA PRO A 186 18.02 -13.03 -10.68
C PRO A 186 18.19 -12.72 -9.19
N GLY A 187 17.90 -11.49 -8.78
CA GLY A 187 18.01 -11.05 -7.39
C GLY A 187 16.88 -11.59 -6.49
N ALA A 188 17.17 -11.70 -5.20
CA ALA A 188 16.16 -12.02 -4.18
C ALA A 188 16.43 -11.25 -2.89
N GLU A 189 15.37 -10.64 -2.36
CA GLU A 189 15.38 -9.83 -1.14
C GLU A 189 15.49 -10.68 0.12
N TYR A 190 14.94 -11.91 0.09
CA TYR A 190 15.06 -12.90 1.18
C TYR A 190 16.50 -13.45 1.35
N GLY A 191 17.42 -13.02 0.49
CA GLY A 191 18.82 -13.40 0.53
C GLY A 191 19.22 -14.52 -0.45
N PRO A 192 20.47 -15.00 -0.38
CA PRO A 192 21.06 -15.91 -1.35
C PRO A 192 20.29 -17.23 -1.53
N ALA A 193 19.65 -17.74 -0.48
CA ALA A 193 18.91 -19.01 -0.50
C ALA A 193 17.73 -19.02 -1.49
N LYS A 194 17.22 -17.85 -1.92
CA LYS A 194 16.15 -17.73 -2.92
C LYS A 194 16.65 -17.22 -4.27
N ARG A 195 17.97 -17.21 -4.50
CA ARG A 195 18.56 -16.83 -5.78
C ARG A 195 18.86 -18.10 -6.57
N TRP A 196 18.58 -18.06 -7.86
CA TRP A 196 19.00 -19.13 -8.75
C TRP A 196 20.54 -19.09 -8.88
N PRO A 197 21.24 -20.24 -8.85
CA PRO A 197 22.68 -20.28 -9.05
C PRO A 197 23.09 -19.58 -10.34
N VAL A 198 24.23 -18.88 -10.28
CA VAL A 198 24.87 -18.22 -11.41
C VAL A 198 25.85 -19.18 -12.06
#